data_AF-A0A958FAN5-F1
#
_entry.id   AF-A0A958FAN5-F1
#
_cell.length_a   1.000
_cell.length_b   1.000
_cell.length_c   1.000
_cell.angle_alpha   90.00
_cell.angle_beta   90.00
_cell.angle_gamma   90.00
#
_symmetry.space_group_name_H-M   'P 1'
#
loop_
_entity.id
_entity.type
_entity.pdbx_description
1 polymer ?
#
loop_
_entity_poly.entity_id
_entity_poly.type
_entity_poly.pdbx_seq_one_letter_code
_entity_poly.pdbx_strand_id
1 'polypeptide(L)' 'MSQNKLDQSLAPGGAHHQLAQLVGEWEGETRTWFEPGKLADTSPVKGTIRPVLGGRFVLHEYEGALQGKPL' A
#
# COMPACT_ATOMS: atom_id res chain seq x y z
N MET A 1 27.59 -13.12 -7.01
CA MET A 1 26.60 -14.17 -6.69
C MET A 1 25.23 -13.62 -6.23
N SER A 2 25.03 -12.32 -6.05
CA SER A 2 23.75 -11.73 -5.56
C SER A 2 22.67 -11.53 -6.63
N GLN A 3 23.04 -11.45 -7.91
CA GLN A 3 22.10 -11.13 -9.00
C GLN A 3 20.97 -12.19 -9.15
N ASN A 4 21.30 -13.47 -8.96
CA ASN A 4 20.40 -14.59 -9.26
C ASN A 4 19.17 -14.67 -8.33
N LYS A 5 19.31 -14.31 -7.04
CA LYS A 5 18.20 -14.43 -6.07
C LYS A 5 17.10 -13.40 -6.29
N LEU A 6 17.46 -12.17 -6.68
CA LEU A 6 16.47 -11.14 -6.95
C LEU A 6 15.70 -11.46 -8.22
N ASP A 7 16.38 -11.86 -9.28
CA ASP A 7 15.75 -12.21 -10.56
C ASP A 7 14.73 -13.35 -10.39
N GLN A 8 15.07 -14.39 -9.61
CA GLN A 8 14.12 -15.45 -9.25
C GLN A 8 12.91 -14.93 -8.46
N SER A 9 13.12 -13.95 -7.58
CA SER A 9 12.04 -13.40 -6.75
C SER A 9 11.12 -12.44 -7.52
N LEU A 10 11.63 -11.81 -8.58
CA LEU A 10 10.88 -10.98 -9.53
C LEU A 10 10.14 -11.81 -10.57
N ALA A 11 10.53 -13.06 -10.79
CA ALA A 11 9.84 -13.97 -11.70
C ALA A 11 8.42 -14.30 -11.20
N PRO A 12 7.49 -14.68 -12.10
CA PRO A 12 6.12 -15.06 -11.73
C PRO A 12 6.07 -16.08 -10.59
N GLY A 13 5.29 -15.77 -9.56
CA GLY A 13 5.17 -16.60 -8.34
C GLY A 13 6.21 -16.31 -7.26
N GLY A 14 7.22 -15.48 -7.53
CA GLY A 14 8.16 -15.00 -6.53
C GLY A 14 7.58 -13.92 -5.60
N ALA A 15 8.23 -13.70 -4.46
CA ALA A 15 7.74 -12.75 -3.44
C ALA A 15 7.69 -11.30 -3.94
N HIS A 16 8.71 -10.84 -4.69
CA HIS A 16 8.70 -9.48 -5.25
C HIS A 16 7.69 -9.35 -6.39
N HIS A 17 7.47 -10.41 -7.19
CA HIS A 17 6.41 -10.44 -8.19
C HIS A 17 5.02 -10.26 -7.55
N GLN A 18 4.75 -10.97 -6.45
CA GLN A 18 3.50 -10.83 -5.70
C GLN A 18 3.32 -9.42 -5.13
N LEU A 19 4.38 -8.86 -4.53
CA LEU A 19 4.35 -7.50 -4.00
C LEU A 19 4.09 -6.46 -5.10
N ALA A 20 4.66 -6.66 -6.29
CA ALA A 20 4.46 -5.79 -7.45
C ALA A 20 3.00 -5.78 -7.95
N GLN A 21 2.18 -6.79 -7.60
CA GLN A 21 0.75 -6.78 -7.96
C GLN A 21 -0.05 -5.70 -7.22
N LEU A 22 0.51 -5.11 -6.16
CA LEU A 22 -0.11 -4.01 -5.43
C LEU A 22 0.11 -2.65 -6.10
N VAL A 23 1.01 -2.57 -7.09
CA VAL A 23 1.34 -1.32 -7.78
C VAL A 23 0.11 -0.77 -8.50
N GLY A 24 -0.17 0.51 -8.26
CA GLY A 24 -1.34 1.17 -8.82
C GLY A 24 -1.72 2.41 -8.02
N GLU A 25 -2.78 3.06 -8.50
CA GLU A 25 -3.48 4.11 -7.80
C GLU A 25 -4.71 3.52 -7.12
N TRP A 26 -4.92 3.92 -5.87
CA TRP A 26 -5.95 3.38 -5.00
C TRP A 26 -6.78 4.52 -4.42
N GLU A 27 -8.08 4.30 -4.33
CA GLU A 27 -9.02 5.16 -3.63
C GLU A 27 -9.98 4.32 -2.80
N GLY A 28 -10.47 4.88 -1.70
CA GLY A 28 -11.40 4.20 -0.84
C GLY A 28 -11.94 5.08 0.28
N GLU A 29 -12.62 4.42 1.20
CA GLU A 29 -13.20 5.00 2.40
C GLU A 29 -12.62 4.30 3.63
N THR A 30 -12.10 5.07 4.57
CA THR A 30 -11.67 4.59 5.89
C THR A 30 -12.77 4.85 6.89
N ARG A 31 -13.09 3.86 7.71
CA ARG A 31 -14.01 3.99 8.85
C ARG A 31 -13.26 3.71 10.13
N THR A 32 -13.44 4.56 11.14
CA THR A 32 -12.70 4.48 12.40
C THR A 32 -13.67 4.34 13.58
N TRP A 33 -13.32 3.45 14.50
CA TRP A 33 -14.04 3.20 15.75
C TRP A 33 -13.06 3.33 16.92
N PHE A 34 -13.38 4.19 17.89
CA PHE A 34 -12.65 4.25 19.17
C PHE A 34 -13.30 3.38 20.26
N GLU A 35 -14.58 3.06 20.08
CA GLU A 35 -15.37 2.21 20.96
C GLU A 35 -16.03 1.10 20.11
N PRO A 36 -16.15 -0.14 20.61
CA PRO A 36 -16.84 -1.20 19.88
C PRO A 36 -18.26 -0.80 19.47
N GLY A 37 -18.57 -0.93 18.18
CA GLY A 37 -19.91 -0.67 17.63
C GLY A 37 -20.28 0.81 17.44
N LYS A 38 -19.43 1.77 17.83
CA LYS A 38 -19.69 3.20 17.68
C LYS A 38 -18.76 3.84 16.65
N LEU A 39 -19.26 4.07 15.45
CA LEU A 39 -18.52 4.71 14.36
C LEU A 39 -18.15 6.14 14.78
N ALA A 40 -16.86 6.45 14.75
CA ALA A 40 -16.33 7.74 15.18
C ALA A 40 -16.00 8.66 14.01
N ASP A 41 -15.55 8.10 12.88
CA ASP A 41 -15.23 8.86 11.67
C ASP A 41 -15.36 7.99 10.42
N THR A 42 -15.70 8.63 9.31
CA THR A 42 -15.63 8.07 7.96
C THR A 42 -14.97 9.10 7.05
N SER A 43 -13.86 8.73 6.42
CA SER A 43 -13.06 9.66 5.62
C SER A 43 -12.58 9.04 4.31
N PRO A 44 -12.47 9.83 3.23
CA PRO A 44 -11.85 9.34 1.99
C PRO A 44 -10.35 9.10 2.22
N VAL A 45 -9.82 8.08 1.57
CA VAL A 45 -8.39 7.81 1.50
C VAL A 45 -8.00 7.61 0.04
N LYS A 46 -6.85 8.15 -0.34
CA LYS A 46 -6.23 7.93 -1.65
C LYS A 46 -4.78 7.55 -1.45
N GLY A 47 -4.24 6.73 -2.33
CA GLY A 47 -2.84 6.37 -2.27
C GLY A 47 -2.30 5.85 -3.58
N THR A 48 -0.99 5.85 -3.68
CA THR A 48 -0.25 5.31 -4.82
C THR A 48 0.78 4.33 -4.29
N ILE A 49 0.83 3.15 -4.91
CA ILE A 49 1.87 2.16 -4.67
C ILE A 49 2.72 2.10 -5.93
N ARG A 50 4.03 2.36 -5.81
CA ARG A 50 4.96 2.37 -6.95
C ARG A 50 6.24 1.58 -6.65
N PRO A 51 6.83 0.90 -7.65
CA PRO A 51 8.08 0.18 -7.45
C PRO A 51 9.25 1.16 -7.27
N VAL A 52 10.19 0.82 -6.39
CA VAL A 52 11.43 1.58 -6.18
C VAL A 52 12.64 0.66 -6.11
N LEU A 53 13.84 1.22 -6.30
CA LEU A 53 15.13 0.52 -6.24
C LEU A 53 15.19 -0.73 -7.15
N GLY A 54 14.59 -0.62 -8.35
CA GLY A 54 14.55 -1.72 -9.33
C GLY A 54 13.60 -2.84 -8.97
N GLY A 55 12.48 -2.53 -8.30
CA GLY A 55 11.46 -3.52 -7.93
C GLY A 55 11.76 -4.32 -6.66
N ARG A 56 12.77 -3.92 -5.90
CA ARG A 56 13.11 -4.53 -4.60
C ARG A 56 12.11 -4.15 -3.51
N PHE A 57 11.50 -2.98 -3.64
CA PHE A 57 10.50 -2.48 -2.71
C PHE A 57 9.38 -1.81 -3.50
N VAL A 58 8.25 -1.64 -2.82
CA VAL A 58 7.21 -0.71 -3.22
C VAL A 58 7.18 0.44 -2.21
N LEU A 59 6.99 1.66 -2.71
CA LEU A 59 6.69 2.81 -1.89
C LEU A 59 5.18 3.03 -1.96
N HIS A 60 4.54 3.07 -0.79
CA HIS A 60 3.14 3.43 -0.63
C HIS A 60 3.08 4.86 -0.07
N GLU A 61 2.57 5.78 -0.88
CA GLU A 61 2.28 7.15 -0.50
C GLU A 61 0.76 7.26 -0.39
N TYR A 62 0.24 7.84 0.69
CA TYR A 62 -1.19 7.97 0.89
C TYR A 62 -1.55 9.31 1.51
N GLU A 63 -2.75 9.76 1.20
CA GLU A 63 -3.40 10.91 1.79
C GLU A 63 -4.69 10.43 2.45
N GLY A 64 -4.87 10.83 3.70
CA GLY A 64 -6.06 10.50 4.47
C GLY A 64 -6.39 11.61 5.46
N ALA A 65 -7.56 11.51 6.06
CA ALA A 65 -7.99 12.41 7.11
C ALA A 65 -8.60 11.62 8.28
N LEU A 66 -8.52 12.20 9.47
CA LEU A 66 -9.24 11.72 10.64
C LEU A 66 -10.00 12.90 11.25
N GLN A 67 -11.33 12.77 11.34
CA GLN A 67 -12.22 13.82 11.83
C GLN A 67 -12.01 15.17 11.11
N GLY A 68 -11.85 15.10 9.78
CA GLY A 68 -11.63 16.25 8.91
C GLY A 68 -10.22 16.86 8.96
N LYS A 69 -9.30 16.28 9.72
CA LYS A 69 -7.90 16.74 9.81
C LYS A 69 -6.99 15.83 8.98
N PRO A 70 -6.11 16.38 8.11
CA PRO A 70 -5.13 15.58 7.37
C PRO A 70 -4.20 14.79 8.30
N LEU A 71 -3.80 13.60 7.85
CA LEU A 71 -2.81 12.72 8.50
C LEU A 71 -1.40 12.96 7.97
#